data_AF-A0A8T4P727-F1
#
_entry.id   AF-A0A8T4P727-F1
#
_cell.length_a   1.000
_cell.length_b   1.000
_cell.length_c   1.000
_cell.angle_alpha   90.00
_cell.angle_beta   90.00
_cell.angle_gamma   90.00
#
_symmetry.space_group_name_H-M   'P 1'
#
loop_
_entity.id
_entity.type
_entity.pdbx_description
1 polymer ?
#
loop_
_entity_poly.entity_id
_entity_poly.type
_entity_poly.pdbx_seq_one_letter_code
_entity_poly.pdbx_strand_id
1 'polypeptide(L)' 'MVEYTKFEKARILGSRALQISMGAPFLIKLTEKDIENVGYNPLEIAKLEFEEGIVPITVKRPFPKKAK' A
#
# COMPACT_ATOMS: atom_id res chain seq x y z
N MET A 1 -2.98 -7.18 -15.46
CA MET A 1 -3.18 -6.42 -14.21
C MET A 1 -3.76 -7.38 -13.19
N VAL A 2 -3.13 -7.54 -12.03
CA VAL A 2 -3.70 -8.36 -10.96
C VAL A 2 -4.91 -7.61 -10.44
N GLU A 3 -6.10 -8.10 -10.73
CA GLU A 3 -7.34 -7.48 -10.25
C GLU A 3 -7.48 -7.79 -8.75
N TYR A 4 -7.28 -6.76 -7.92
CA TYR A 4 -7.52 -6.83 -6.49
C TYR A 4 -8.99 -6.58 -6.20
N THR A 5 -9.57 -7.36 -5.31
CA THR A 5 -10.91 -7.08 -4.79
C THR A 5 -10.92 -5.77 -4.00
N LYS A 6 -12.09 -5.15 -3.84
CA LYS A 6 -12.25 -3.94 -3.01
C LYS A 6 -11.70 -4.11 -1.59
N PHE A 7 -11.77 -5.32 -1.04
CA PHE A 7 -11.26 -5.66 0.29
C PHE A 7 -9.75 -5.76 0.33
N GLU A 8 -9.15 -6.42 -0.67
CA GLU A 8 -7.70 -6.53 -0.81
C GLU A 8 -7.08 -5.15 -1.02
N LYS A 9 -7.67 -4.33 -1.89
CA LYS A 9 -7.22 -2.95 -2.13
C LYS A 9 -7.23 -2.11 -0.84
N ALA A 10 -8.35 -2.14 -0.11
CA ALA A 10 -8.45 -1.44 1.17
C ALA A 10 -7.41 -1.93 2.19
N ARG A 11 -7.15 -3.24 2.25
CA ARG A 11 -6.17 -3.82 3.17
C ARG A 11 -4.74 -3.44 2.82
N ILE A 12 -4.38 -3.46 1.53
CA ILE A 12 -3.05 -3.07 1.05
C ILE A 12 -2.77 -1.60 1.40
N LEU A 13 -3.71 -0.70 1.07
CA LEU A 13 -3.58 0.73 1.37
C LEU A 13 -3.47 0.99 2.87
N GLY A 14 -4.33 0.35 3.68
CA GLY A 14 -4.28 0.52 5.14
C GLY A 14 -2.98 0.01 5.77
N SER A 15 -2.52 -1.18 5.36
CA SER A 15 -1.25 -1.73 5.84
C SER A 15 -0.06 -0.88 5.41
N ARG A 16 -0.05 -0.34 4.19
CA ARG A 16 1.04 0.50 3.71
C ARG A 16 1.04 1.88 4.40
N ALA A 17 -0.12 2.48 4.58
CA ALA A 17 -0.26 3.73 5.33
C ALA A 17 0.27 3.59 6.77
N LEU A 18 0.01 2.45 7.43
CA LEU A 18 0.58 2.16 8.75
C LEU A 18 2.10 2.09 8.72
N GLN A 19 2.69 1.40 7.73
CA GLN A 19 4.16 1.32 7.60
C GLN A 19 4.78 2.72 7.46
N ILE A 20 4.18 3.56 6.62
CA ILE A 20 4.61 4.95 6.42
C ILE A 20 4.53 5.73 7.72
N SER A 21 3.42 5.60 8.46
CA SER A 21 3.24 6.25 9.76
C SER A 21 4.27 5.81 10.81
N MET A 22 4.84 4.61 10.65
CA MET A 22 5.91 4.08 11.51
C MET A 22 7.33 4.51 11.05
N GLY A 23 7.44 5.38 10.03
CA GLY A 23 8.72 5.84 9.51
C GLY A 23 9.38 4.89 8.51
N ALA A 24 8.62 3.97 7.90
CA ALA A 24 9.15 3.13 6.82
C ALA A 24 9.49 3.98 5.58
N PRO A 25 10.57 3.64 4.86
CA PRO A 25 10.96 4.39 3.67
C PRO A 25 9.95 4.25 2.53
N PHE A 26 9.82 5.33 1.77
CA PHE A 26 9.03 5.40 0.55
C PHE A 26 9.80 4.77 -0.61
N LEU A 27 9.09 4.02 -1.47
CA LEU A 27 9.67 3.41 -2.68
C LEU A 27 9.40 4.24 -3.93
N ILE A 28 8.46 5.17 -3.83
CA ILE A 28 8.13 6.14 -4.86
C ILE A 28 9.25 7.18 -4.97
N LYS A 29 9.62 7.54 -6.21
CA LYS A 29 10.47 8.70 -6.51
C LYS A 29 9.67 10.01 -6.34
N LEU A 30 9.16 10.26 -5.15
CA LEU A 30 8.70 11.59 -4.76
C LEU A 30 9.94 12.37 -4.34
N THR A 31 10.13 13.54 -4.92
CA THR A 31 11.13 14.48 -4.41
C THR A 31 10.70 14.85 -2.99
N GLU A 32 11.64 15.08 -2.07
CA GLU A 32 11.37 15.46 -0.68
C GLU A 32 10.41 16.67 -0.58
N LYS A 33 10.40 17.53 -1.61
CA LYS A 33 9.50 18.66 -1.82
C LYS A 33 8.04 18.31 -2.12
N ASP A 34 7.77 17.15 -2.71
CA ASP A 34 6.41 16.70 -2.95
C ASP A 34 5.79 16.15 -1.67
N ILE A 35 6.58 15.44 -0.84
CA ILE A 35 6.15 14.87 0.46
C ILE A 35 5.76 15.99 1.44
N GLU A 36 6.49 17.11 1.42
CA GLU A 36 6.19 18.30 2.23
C GLU A 36 4.91 19.02 1.77
N ASN A 37 4.62 19.02 0.47
CA ASN A 37 3.40 19.61 -0.10
C ASN A 37 2.12 18.80 0.19
N VAL A 38 2.19 17.48 0.40
CA VAL A 38 1.01 16.65 0.71
C VAL A 38 0.63 16.63 2.19
N GLY A 39 1.36 17.36 3.05
CA GLY A 39 1.11 17.37 4.49
C GLY A 39 1.33 16.02 5.17
N TYR A 40 2.25 15.19 4.64
CA TYR A 40 2.64 13.90 5.22
C TYR A 40 1.51 12.89 5.46
N ASN A 41 0.35 13.01 4.80
CA ASN A 41 -0.75 12.07 5.04
C ASN A 41 -0.36 10.65 4.54
N PRO A 42 -0.22 9.66 5.45
CA PRO A 42 0.28 8.34 5.09
C PRO A 42 -0.60 7.60 4.08
N LEU A 43 -1.90 7.90 4.09
CA LEU A 43 -2.87 7.24 3.21
C LEU A 43 -2.71 7.67 1.75
N GLU A 44 -2.52 8.96 1.51
CA GLU A 44 -2.37 9.50 0.15
C GLU A 44 -1.05 9.02 -0.47
N ILE A 45 0.02 8.95 0.33
CA ILE A 45 1.31 8.40 -0.11
C ILE A 45 1.16 6.91 -0.47
N ALA A 46 0.48 6.13 0.37
CA ALA A 46 0.21 4.72 0.09
C ALA A 46 -0.62 4.52 -1.19
N LYS A 47 -1.55 5.45 -1.46
CA LYS A 47 -2.36 5.43 -2.68
C LYS A 47 -1.53 5.71 -3.93
N LEU A 48 -0.64 6.69 -3.88
CA LEU A 48 0.29 7.01 -4.95
C LEU A 48 1.21 5.83 -5.27
N GLU A 49 1.79 5.20 -4.25
CA GLU A 49 2.61 3.99 -4.44
C GLU A 49 1.82 2.82 -5.03
N PHE A 50 0.53 2.71 -4.67
CA PHE A 50 -0.34 1.66 -5.19
C PHE A 50 -0.68 1.88 -6.67
N GLU A 51 -0.90 3.13 -7.08
CA GLU A 51 -1.16 3.48 -8.49
C GLU A 51 0.08 3.25 -9.37
N GLU A 52 1.28 3.50 -8.85
CA GLU A 52 2.56 3.18 -9.50
C GLU A 52 2.90 1.67 -9.46
N GLY A 53 2.16 0.87 -8.70
CA GLY A 53 2.34 -0.59 -8.63
C GLY A 53 3.61 -1.04 -7.89
N ILE A 54 4.21 -0.18 -7.08
CA ILE A 54 5.49 -0.40 -6.37
C ILE A 54 5.31 -0.75 -4.89
N VAL A 55 4.07 -0.95 -4.42
CA VAL A 55 3.80 -1.31 -3.02
C VAL A 55 4.40 -2.68 -2.69
N PRO A 56 5.23 -2.80 -1.64
CA PRO A 56 5.90 -4.05 -1.28
C PRO A 56 4.97 -4.99 -0.48
N ILE A 57 3.75 -5.20 -0.96
CA ILE A 57 2.73 -6.04 -0.30
C ILE A 57 2.18 -7.04 -1.31
N THR A 58 2.22 -8.32 -0.94
CA THR A 58 1.64 -9.41 -1.75
C THR A 58 0.42 -10.00 -1.05
N VAL A 59 -0.66 -10.19 -1.80
CA VAL A 59 -1.87 -10.83 -1.29
C VAL A 59 -1.77 -12.35 -1.46
N LYS A 60 -1.87 -13.08 -0.36
CA LYS A 60 -2.05 -14.54 -0.39
C LYS A 60 -3.54 -14.89 -0.31
N ARG A 61 -4.02 -15.69 -1.26
CA ARG A 61 -5.40 -16.18 -1.32
C ARG A 61 -5.45 -17.65 -0.89
N PRO A 62 -5.65 -17.95 0.41
CA PRO A 62 -5.79 -19.34 0.84
C PRO A 62 -7.13 -19.90 0.35
N PHE A 63 -7.10 -21.04 -0.35
CA PHE A 63 -8.29 -21.81 -0.63
C PHE A 63 -8.77 -22.52 0.65
N PRO A 64 -10.09 -22.77 0.78
CA PRO A 64 -10.59 -23.56 1.90
C PRO A 64 -9.93 -24.94 1.88
N LYS A 65 -9.17 -25.24 2.94
CA LYS A 65 -8.68 -26.60 3.15
C LYS A 65 -9.88 -27.46 3.53
N LYS A 66 -10.10 -28.58 2.84
CA LYS A 66 -11.02 -29.61 3.34
C LYS A 66 -10.50 -29.99 4.73
N ALA A 67 -11.33 -29.79 5.76
CA ALA A 67 -11.09 -30.38 7.06
C ALA A 67 -11.03 -31.91 6.83
N LYS A 68 -9.88 -32.50 7.16
CA LYS A 68 -9.69 -33.94 7.11
C LYS A 68 -10.23 -34.55 8.40
#